data_AF-A0A7V9F051-F1
#
_entry.id   AF-A0A7V9F051-F1
#
_cell.length_a   1.000
_cell.length_b   1.000
_cell.length_c   1.000
_cell.angle_alpha   90.00
_cell.angle_beta   90.00
_cell.angle_gamma   90.00
#
_symmetry.space_group_name_H-M   'P 1'
#
loop_
_entity.id
_entity.type
_entity.pdbx_description
1 polymer ?
#
loop_
_entity_poly.entity_id
_entity_poly.type
_entity_poly.pdbx_seq_one_letter_code
_entity_poly.pdbx_strand_id
1 'polypeptide(L)'
;MSSPERFWTSRLRWRLHGAWQWPAFALFTLVDGVVLDLLPPLGAARMDLILGVLIATFANLFLVGAVAPFLTRRLSRRREAALAASGAGRTGPAPPHEVEREVLQDRVGTALLAAGLVAVLVSGLANRPVTVSETEATEEVGRELRSYVVRSGSEELNRNLETANTIRLSEGYFRACIARDDRRRYVCLFVDTTSDPTAVREDRDARPNSAFAR
;
A
#
# COMPACT_ATOMS: atom_id res chain seq x y z
N MET A 1 4.85 -37.98 -35.63
CA MET A 1 4.63 -36.53 -35.45
C MET A 1 5.26 -35.79 -36.62
N SER A 2 4.46 -35.00 -37.32
CA SER A 2 4.91 -34.17 -38.43
C SER A 2 5.85 -33.06 -37.92
N SER A 3 6.73 -32.54 -38.78
CA SER A 3 7.61 -31.41 -38.45
C SER A 3 6.90 -30.19 -37.82
N PRO A 4 5.71 -29.76 -38.30
CA PRO A 4 4.95 -28.68 -37.68
C PRO A 4 4.48 -28.99 -36.26
N GLU A 5 4.01 -30.21 -35.96
CA GLU A 5 3.58 -30.58 -34.60
C GLU A 5 4.72 -30.47 -33.59
N ARG A 6 5.92 -30.91 -33.95
CA ARG A 6 7.12 -30.81 -33.08
C ARG A 6 7.52 -29.35 -32.82
N PHE A 7 7.34 -28.48 -33.81
CA PHE A 7 7.60 -27.04 -33.66
C PHE A 7 6.61 -26.40 -32.68
N TRP A 8 5.31 -26.65 -32.83
CA TRP A 8 4.27 -26.11 -31.95
C TRP A 8 4.40 -26.61 -30.52
N THR A 9 4.66 -27.91 -30.32
CA THR A 9 4.87 -28.46 -28.97
C THR A 9 6.11 -27.89 -28.32
N SER A 10 7.20 -27.71 -29.07
CA SER A 10 8.45 -27.13 -28.53
C SER A 10 8.26 -25.67 -28.15
N ARG A 11 7.56 -24.89 -28.98
CA ARG A 11 7.23 -23.47 -28.71
C ARG A 11 6.27 -23.32 -27.52
N LEU A 12 5.27 -24.20 -27.40
CA LEU A 12 4.32 -24.19 -26.28
C LEU A 12 5.03 -24.55 -24.96
N ARG A 13 5.88 -25.59 -24.98
CA ARG A 13 6.68 -26.00 -23.82
C ARG A 13 7.65 -24.90 -23.39
N TRP A 14 8.19 -24.15 -24.35
CA TRP A 14 9.07 -23.01 -24.08
C TRP A 14 8.32 -21.85 -23.44
N ARG A 15 7.12 -21.51 -23.93
CA ARG A 15 6.26 -20.50 -23.27
C ARG A 15 5.83 -20.91 -21.86
N LEU A 16 5.56 -22.20 -21.63
CA LEU A 16 5.22 -22.71 -20.31
C LEU A 16 6.41 -22.74 -19.33
N HIS A 17 7.65 -22.75 -19.81
CA HIS A 17 8.85 -22.77 -18.96
C HIS A 17 9.59 -21.43 -18.84
N GLY A 18 9.38 -20.48 -19.75
CA GLY A 18 10.19 -19.25 -19.82
C GLY A 18 9.43 -17.98 -20.17
N ALA A 19 8.08 -17.99 -20.17
CA ALA A 19 7.27 -16.78 -20.30
C ALA A 19 6.41 -16.56 -19.04
N TRP A 20 7.01 -16.73 -17.85
CA TRP A 20 6.32 -16.54 -16.58
C TRP A 20 6.19 -15.07 -16.19
N GLN A 21 6.99 -14.18 -16.78
CA GLN A 21 7.03 -12.78 -16.38
C GLN A 21 5.70 -12.04 -16.65
N TRP A 22 5.02 -12.29 -17.77
CA TRP A 22 3.73 -11.66 -18.05
C TRP A 22 2.61 -12.11 -17.10
N PRO A 23 2.35 -13.42 -16.90
CA PRO A 23 1.32 -13.85 -15.95
C PRO A 23 1.69 -13.47 -14.52
N ALA A 24 2.98 -13.53 -14.16
CA ALA A 24 3.46 -13.03 -12.87
C ALA A 24 3.19 -11.53 -12.71
N PHE A 25 3.50 -10.71 -13.71
CA PHE A 25 3.25 -9.27 -13.68
C PHE A 25 1.77 -8.96 -13.45
N ALA A 26 0.87 -9.60 -14.20
CA ALA A 26 -0.56 -9.41 -14.03
C ALA A 26 -1.02 -9.82 -12.62
N LEU A 27 -0.60 -11.00 -12.16
CA LEU A 27 -0.97 -11.52 -10.84
C LEU A 27 -0.43 -10.63 -9.71
N PHE A 28 0.88 -10.36 -9.70
CA PHE A 28 1.52 -9.56 -8.65
C PHE A 28 0.96 -8.14 -8.62
N THR A 29 0.71 -7.51 -9.77
CA THR A 29 0.12 -6.16 -9.80
C THR A 29 -1.28 -6.12 -9.18
N LEU A 30 -2.11 -7.14 -9.44
CA LEU A 30 -3.44 -7.22 -8.81
C LEU A 30 -3.33 -7.49 -7.31
N VAL A 31 -2.46 -8.41 -6.91
CA VAL A 31 -2.24 -8.74 -5.48
C VAL A 31 -1.66 -7.54 -4.73
N ASP A 32 -0.66 -6.87 -5.27
CA ASP A 32 -0.08 -5.64 -4.71
C ASP A 32 -1.15 -4.56 -4.54
N GLY A 33 -2.01 -4.36 -5.54
CA GLY A 33 -3.12 -3.41 -5.45
C GLY A 33 -4.10 -3.74 -4.31
N VAL A 34 -4.45 -5.02 -4.13
CA VAL A 34 -5.28 -5.48 -3.01
C VAL A 34 -4.55 -5.32 -1.68
N VAL A 35 -3.25 -5.61 -1.61
CA VAL A 35 -2.46 -5.42 -0.38
C VAL A 35 -2.38 -3.94 -0.02
N LEU A 36 -2.21 -3.04 -0.98
CA LEU A 36 -2.17 -1.60 -0.73
C LEU A 36 -3.53 -1.05 -0.26
N ASP A 37 -4.64 -1.60 -0.74
CA ASP A 37 -6.00 -1.25 -0.29
C ASP A 37 -6.26 -1.73 1.16
N LEU A 38 -5.82 -2.95 1.50
CA LEU A 38 -6.05 -3.55 2.82
C LEU A 38 -5.02 -3.12 3.88
N LEU A 39 -3.78 -2.84 3.47
CA LEU A 39 -2.64 -2.55 4.34
C LEU A 39 -1.86 -1.34 3.78
N PRO A 40 -2.46 -0.14 3.81
CA PRO A 40 -1.80 1.05 3.28
C PRO A 40 -0.51 1.32 4.06
N PRO A 41 0.65 1.40 3.38
CA PRO A 41 1.93 1.63 4.04
C PRO A 41 2.12 3.08 4.51
N LEU A 42 1.28 4.01 4.03
CA LEU A 42 1.39 5.45 4.30
C LEU A 42 0.10 6.00 4.94
N GLY A 43 0.09 6.09 6.27
CA GLY A 43 -0.88 6.87 7.05
C GLY A 43 -2.36 6.46 6.95
N ALA A 44 -3.23 7.26 7.59
CA ALA A 44 -4.67 7.02 7.73
C ALA A 44 -5.51 7.35 6.48
N ALA A 45 -4.88 7.77 5.37
CA ALA A 45 -5.59 8.01 4.13
C ALA A 45 -5.99 6.66 3.51
N ARG A 46 -7.31 6.43 3.39
CA ARG A 46 -7.82 5.23 2.72
C ARG A 46 -7.33 5.25 1.27
N MET A 47 -6.49 4.28 0.93
CA MET A 47 -6.02 4.07 -0.42
C MET A 47 -7.06 3.22 -1.13
N ASP A 48 -7.74 3.76 -2.13
CA ASP A 48 -8.73 3.01 -2.89
C ASP A 48 -8.05 1.99 -3.82
N LEU A 49 -8.70 0.85 -4.04
CA LEU A 49 -8.20 -0.21 -4.90
C LEU A 49 -7.69 0.26 -6.27
N ILE A 50 -8.37 1.24 -6.90
CA ILE A 50 -7.96 1.77 -8.21
C ILE A 50 -6.59 2.45 -8.11
N LEU A 51 -6.42 3.32 -7.11
CA LEU A 51 -5.14 3.98 -6.86
C LEU A 51 -4.05 2.98 -6.45
N GLY A 52 -4.40 1.97 -5.64
CA GLY A 52 -3.49 0.88 -5.26
C GLY A 52 -2.97 0.11 -6.48
N VAL A 53 -3.86 -0.32 -7.38
CA VAL A 53 -3.49 -1.01 -8.62
C VAL A 53 -2.67 -0.11 -9.55
N LEU A 54 -3.00 1.19 -9.62
CA LEU A 54 -2.24 2.13 -10.45
C LEU A 54 -0.79 2.27 -9.96
N ILE A 55 -0.58 2.43 -8.65
CA ILE A 55 0.74 2.52 -8.05
C ILE A 55 1.51 1.21 -8.19
N ALA A 56 0.86 0.07 -7.94
CA ALA A 56 1.43 -1.25 -8.17
C ALA A 56 1.88 -1.43 -9.62
N THR A 57 1.09 -0.95 -10.59
CA THR A 57 1.42 -1.03 -12.02
C THR A 57 2.71 -0.26 -12.32
N PHE A 58 2.82 1.00 -11.87
CA PHE A 58 4.03 1.80 -12.10
C PHE A 58 5.26 1.19 -11.42
N ALA A 59 5.13 0.72 -10.17
CA ALA A 59 6.21 0.08 -9.45
C ALA A 59 6.68 -1.20 -10.15
N ASN A 60 5.75 -2.08 -10.54
CA ASN A 60 6.08 -3.32 -11.22
C ASN A 60 6.64 -3.09 -12.63
N LEU A 61 6.16 -2.06 -13.35
CA LEU A 61 6.74 -1.66 -14.63
C LEU A 61 8.17 -1.15 -14.46
N PHE A 62 8.46 -0.41 -13.39
CA PHE A 62 9.82 0.02 -13.09
C PHE A 62 10.74 -1.17 -12.76
N LEU A 63 10.27 -2.11 -11.94
CA LEU A 63 11.02 -3.32 -11.60
C LEU A 63 11.35 -4.15 -12.85
N VAL A 64 10.37 -4.38 -13.71
CA VAL A 64 10.53 -5.22 -14.90
C VAL A 64 11.24 -4.47 -16.05
N GLY A 65 10.92 -3.19 -16.25
CA GLY A 65 11.41 -2.38 -17.37
C GLY A 65 12.80 -1.77 -17.15
N ALA A 66 13.17 -1.46 -15.90
CA ALA A 66 14.45 -0.82 -15.58
C ALA A 66 15.36 -1.75 -14.76
N VAL A 67 14.86 -2.31 -13.66
CA VAL A 67 15.70 -3.06 -12.70
C VAL A 67 16.09 -4.44 -13.24
N ALA A 68 15.14 -5.19 -13.81
CA ALA A 68 15.38 -6.52 -14.36
C ALA A 68 16.43 -6.55 -15.48
N PRO A 69 16.39 -5.69 -16.52
CA PRO A 69 17.42 -5.70 -17.57
C PRO A 69 18.78 -5.25 -17.03
N PHE A 70 18.82 -4.31 -16.08
CA PHE A 70 20.05 -3.90 -15.42
C PHE A 70 20.70 -5.07 -14.66
N LEU A 71 19.94 -5.77 -13.81
CA LEU A 71 20.43 -6.92 -13.05
C LEU A 71 20.83 -8.08 -13.97
N THR A 72 20.05 -8.35 -15.01
CA THR A 72 20.36 -9.39 -16.01
C THR A 72 21.70 -9.13 -16.68
N ARG A 73 21.97 -7.89 -17.13
CA ARG A 73 23.27 -7.49 -17.70
C ARG A 73 24.41 -7.68 -16.70
N ARG A 74 24.20 -7.28 -15.44
CA ARG A 74 25.21 -7.41 -14.38
C ARG A 74 25.53 -8.86 -14.04
N LEU A 75 24.51 -9.71 -13.94
CA LEU A 75 24.67 -11.14 -13.65
C LEU A 75 25.32 -11.90 -14.81
N SER A 76 24.98 -11.56 -16.05
CA SER A 76 25.57 -12.18 -17.25
C SER A 76 27.08 -11.92 -17.30
N ARG A 77 27.51 -10.66 -17.10
CA ARG A 77 28.94 -10.30 -17.04
C ARG A 77 29.70 -11.03 -15.94
N ARG A 78 29.07 -11.20 -14.76
CA ARG A 78 29.68 -11.94 -13.64
C ARG A 78 29.87 -13.43 -13.97
N ARG A 79 28.89 -14.06 -14.65
CA ARG A 79 29.02 -15.44 -15.09
C ARG A 79 30.13 -15.62 -16.13
N GLU A 80 30.21 -14.71 -17.10
CA GLU A 80 31.27 -14.73 -18.11
C GLU A 80 32.66 -14.60 -17.49
N ALA A 81 32.83 -13.67 -16.54
CA ALA A 81 34.09 -13.52 -15.80
C ALA A 81 34.45 -14.76 -14.96
N ALA A 82 33.47 -15.37 -14.28
CA ALA A 82 33.69 -16.57 -13.47
C ALA A 82 34.06 -17.78 -14.34
N LEU A 83 33.41 -17.95 -15.49
CA LEU A 83 33.73 -19.00 -16.46
C LEU A 83 35.15 -18.83 -17.01
N ALA A 84 35.52 -17.60 -17.41
CA ALA A 84 36.87 -17.29 -17.88
C ALA A 84 37.93 -17.58 -16.81
N ALA A 85 37.66 -17.26 -15.54
CA ALA A 85 38.57 -17.54 -14.43
C ALA A 85 38.70 -19.04 -14.11
N SER A 86 37.64 -19.82 -14.31
CA SER A 86 37.61 -21.26 -14.01
C SER A 86 38.32 -22.14 -15.05
N GLY A 87 38.74 -21.58 -16.20
CA GLY A 87 39.29 -22.36 -17.31
C GLY A 87 38.29 -23.34 -17.95
N ALA A 88 37.05 -23.39 -17.46
CA ALA A 88 35.98 -24.23 -17.97
C ALA A 88 35.47 -23.63 -19.29
N GLY A 89 36.13 -24.00 -20.39
CA GLY A 89 35.57 -23.83 -21.73
C GLY A 89 34.20 -24.52 -21.79
N ARG A 90 33.23 -23.87 -22.43
CA ARG A 90 31.84 -24.34 -22.54
C ARG A 90 31.84 -25.72 -23.24
N THR A 91 31.69 -26.80 -22.47
CA THR A 91 31.76 -28.18 -22.96
C THR A 91 30.35 -28.70 -23.25
N GLY A 92 29.88 -28.44 -24.47
CA GLY A 92 28.60 -28.97 -24.97
C GLY A 92 27.95 -28.06 -26.03
N PRO A 93 26.94 -28.54 -26.78
CA PRO A 93 26.13 -27.71 -27.66
C PRO A 93 25.32 -26.73 -26.80
N ALA A 94 25.88 -25.55 -26.59
CA ALA A 94 25.24 -24.51 -25.80
C ALA A 94 24.10 -23.87 -26.61
N PRO A 95 22.96 -23.57 -25.96
CA PRO A 95 21.94 -22.76 -26.59
C PRO A 95 22.52 -21.38 -26.99
N PRO A 96 21.94 -20.72 -28.01
CA PRO A 96 22.36 -19.38 -28.39
C PRO A 96 22.34 -18.42 -27.18
N HIS A 97 23.35 -17.55 -27.06
CA HIS A 97 23.51 -16.62 -25.94
C HIS A 97 22.27 -15.72 -25.72
N GLU A 98 21.59 -15.38 -26.82
CA GLU A 98 20.34 -14.61 -26.80
C GLU A 98 19.23 -15.34 -26.02
N VAL A 99 19.08 -16.65 -26.25
CA VAL A 99 18.06 -17.49 -25.60
C VAL A 99 18.33 -17.62 -24.10
N GLU A 100 19.60 -17.79 -23.70
CA GLU A 100 19.96 -17.84 -22.27
C GLU A 100 19.67 -16.52 -21.56
N ARG A 101 19.92 -15.40 -22.24
CA ARG A 101 19.69 -14.07 -21.70
C ARG A 101 18.21 -13.75 -21.54
N GLU A 102 17.37 -14.16 -22.49
CA GLU A 102 15.91 -14.04 -22.39
C GLU A 102 15.36 -14.82 -21.19
N VAL A 103 15.78 -16.08 -21.01
CA VAL A 103 15.35 -16.90 -19.87
C VAL A 103 15.84 -16.32 -18.54
N LEU A 104 17.07 -15.80 -18.50
CA LEU A 104 17.59 -15.14 -17.30
C LEU A 104 16.79 -13.87 -16.98
N GLN A 105 16.43 -13.09 -17.99
CA GLN A 105 15.63 -11.88 -17.82
C GLN A 105 14.24 -12.20 -17.27
N ASP A 106 13.54 -13.20 -17.83
CA ASP A 106 12.22 -13.65 -17.38
C ASP A 106 12.24 -14.09 -15.90
N ARG A 107 13.27 -14.84 -15.49
CA ARG A 107 13.46 -15.28 -14.10
C ARG A 107 13.78 -14.13 -13.15
N VAL A 108 14.66 -13.21 -13.56
CA VAL A 108 15.01 -12.03 -12.76
C VAL A 108 13.81 -11.12 -12.59
N GLY A 109 13.05 -10.87 -13.66
CA GLY A 109 11.81 -10.09 -13.61
C GLY A 109 10.78 -10.71 -12.67
N THR A 110 10.54 -12.01 -12.79
CA THR A 110 9.61 -12.75 -11.91
C THR A 110 10.06 -12.72 -10.45
N ALA A 111 11.36 -12.90 -10.18
CA ALA A 111 11.91 -12.83 -8.82
C ALA A 111 11.80 -11.43 -8.22
N LEU A 112 12.00 -10.37 -9.02
CA LEU A 112 11.81 -8.99 -8.58
C LEU A 112 10.36 -8.67 -8.22
N LEU A 113 9.40 -9.15 -9.00
CA LEU A 113 7.97 -8.99 -8.70
C LEU A 113 7.61 -9.67 -7.37
N ALA A 114 8.07 -10.90 -7.16
CA ALA A 114 7.86 -11.61 -5.90
C ALA A 114 8.50 -10.88 -4.71
N ALA A 115 9.73 -10.37 -4.87
CA ALA A 115 10.41 -9.58 -3.84
C ALA A 115 9.69 -8.24 -3.57
N GLY A 116 9.14 -7.60 -4.62
CA GLY A 116 8.32 -6.40 -4.51
C GLY A 116 7.08 -6.62 -3.65
N LEU A 117 6.32 -7.68 -3.93
CA LEU A 117 5.15 -8.05 -3.10
C LEU A 117 5.54 -8.26 -1.64
N VAL A 118 6.63 -8.99 -1.37
CA VAL A 118 7.12 -9.19 0.00
C VAL A 118 7.44 -7.86 0.67
N ALA A 119 8.09 -6.92 -0.04
CA ALA A 119 8.39 -5.60 0.49
C ALA A 119 7.12 -4.80 0.82
N VAL A 120 6.10 -4.83 -0.04
CA VAL A 120 4.80 -4.19 0.20
C VAL A 120 4.11 -4.81 1.42
N LEU A 121 4.06 -6.13 1.52
CA LEU A 121 3.48 -6.85 2.66
C LEU A 121 4.17 -6.47 3.98
N VAL A 122 5.50 -6.48 4.01
CA VAL A 122 6.28 -6.11 5.21
C VAL A 122 6.01 -4.66 5.58
N SER A 123 6.00 -3.75 4.62
CA SER A 123 5.71 -2.33 4.87
C SER A 123 4.29 -2.11 5.39
N GLY A 124 3.29 -2.78 4.83
CA GLY A 124 1.89 -2.68 5.25
C GLY A 124 1.67 -3.25 6.65
N LEU A 125 2.27 -4.42 6.95
CA LEU A 125 2.21 -5.03 8.28
C LEU A 125 2.90 -4.17 9.34
N ALA A 126 4.03 -3.53 9.00
CA ALA A 126 4.72 -2.61 9.90
C ALA A 126 3.87 -1.37 10.23
N ASN A 127 3.01 -0.92 9.31
CA ASN A 127 2.15 0.25 9.49
C ASN A 127 0.75 -0.07 10.09
N ARG A 128 0.36 -1.35 10.14
CA ARG A 128 -0.91 -1.81 10.72
C ARG A 128 -1.20 -1.27 12.15
N PRO A 129 -0.27 -1.27 13.12
CA PRO A 129 -0.59 -0.79 14.47
C PRO A 129 -0.99 0.69 14.48
N VAL A 130 -0.36 1.53 13.64
CA VAL A 130 -0.65 2.96 13.54
C VAL A 130 -2.07 3.19 13.00
N THR A 131 -2.47 2.44 11.97
CA THR A 131 -3.81 2.60 11.37
C THR A 131 -4.94 2.12 12.30
N VAL A 132 -4.70 1.06 13.08
CA VAL A 132 -5.69 0.56 14.06
C VAL A 132 -5.84 1.53 15.23
N SER A 133 -4.75 2.03 15.80
CA SER A 133 -4.82 3.00 16.90
C SER A 133 -5.51 4.30 16.49
N GLU A 134 -5.32 4.73 15.24
CA GLU A 134 -6.04 5.88 14.68
C GLU A 134 -7.55 5.65 14.63
N THR A 135 -7.97 4.44 14.26
CA THR A 135 -9.38 4.06 14.13
C THR A 135 -10.05 3.93 15.49
N GLU A 136 -9.45 3.17 16.41
CA GLU A 136 -9.97 2.97 17.76
C GLU A 136 -10.10 4.30 18.51
N ALA A 137 -9.09 5.17 18.44
CA ALA A 137 -9.16 6.50 19.05
C ALA A 137 -10.27 7.36 18.45
N THR A 138 -10.51 7.28 17.13
CA THR A 138 -11.59 8.04 16.48
C THR A 138 -12.97 7.52 16.89
N GLU A 139 -13.14 6.20 17.00
CA GLU A 139 -14.38 5.57 17.48
C GLU A 139 -14.65 5.90 18.94
N GLU A 140 -13.61 5.83 19.79
CA GLU A 140 -13.68 6.23 21.19
C GLU A 140 -14.09 7.70 21.35
N VAL A 141 -13.45 8.60 20.59
CA VAL A 141 -13.80 10.02 20.56
C VAL A 141 -15.25 10.23 20.18
N GLY A 142 -15.73 9.55 19.12
CA GLY A 142 -17.13 9.64 18.70
C GLY A 142 -18.12 9.16 19.77
N ARG A 143 -17.77 8.06 20.45
CA ARG A 143 -18.57 7.48 21.54
C ARG A 143 -18.65 8.42 22.75
N GLU A 144 -17.52 8.96 23.20
CA GLU A 144 -17.46 9.84 24.36
C GLU A 144 -18.00 11.24 24.08
N LEU A 145 -17.81 11.76 22.87
CA LEU A 145 -18.45 13.00 22.42
C LEU A 145 -19.97 12.89 22.48
N ARG A 146 -20.53 11.80 21.95
CA ARG A 146 -21.97 11.53 22.01
C ARG A 146 -22.44 11.36 23.47
N SER A 147 -21.69 10.60 24.28
CA SER A 147 -22.02 10.37 25.70
C SER A 147 -22.06 11.69 26.47
N TYR A 148 -21.14 12.61 26.20
CA TYR A 148 -21.10 13.94 26.79
C TYR A 148 -22.29 14.78 26.34
N VAL A 149 -22.51 14.93 25.03
CA VAL A 149 -23.57 15.80 24.50
C VAL A 149 -24.97 15.34 24.95
N VAL A 150 -25.21 14.03 25.01
CA VAL A 150 -26.50 13.50 25.50
C VAL A 150 -26.69 13.79 26.99
N ARG A 151 -25.62 13.79 27.80
CA ARG A 151 -25.69 14.02 29.25
C ARG A 151 -25.71 15.49 29.66
N SER A 152 -24.93 16.34 28.99
CA SER A 152 -24.68 17.73 29.40
C SER A 152 -25.02 18.78 28.34
N GLY A 153 -25.29 18.36 27.10
CA GLY A 153 -25.57 19.26 25.98
C GLY A 153 -27.00 19.80 25.98
N SER A 154 -27.19 20.88 25.23
CA SER A 154 -28.53 21.43 24.95
C SER A 154 -29.29 20.55 23.96
N GLU A 155 -30.61 20.71 23.88
CA GLU A 155 -31.39 20.05 22.82
C GLU A 155 -30.93 20.44 21.41
N GLU A 156 -30.48 21.69 21.23
CA GLU A 156 -29.89 22.16 19.97
C GLU A 156 -28.65 21.32 19.60
N LEU A 157 -27.76 21.07 20.56
CA LEU A 157 -26.57 20.24 20.36
C LEU A 157 -26.92 18.78 20.07
N ASN A 158 -27.91 18.23 20.77
CA ASN A 158 -28.38 16.86 20.53
C ASN A 158 -28.93 16.68 19.11
N ARG A 159 -29.71 17.64 18.60
CA ARG A 159 -30.24 17.61 17.23
C ARG A 159 -29.17 17.80 16.16
N ASN A 160 -28.11 18.57 16.45
CA ASN A 160 -27.04 18.82 15.50
C ASN A 160 -25.83 17.90 15.68
N LEU A 161 -25.89 16.87 16.50
CA LEU A 161 -24.73 16.02 16.83
C LEU A 161 -24.09 15.38 15.59
N GLU A 162 -24.90 15.04 14.58
CA GLU A 162 -24.45 14.53 13.27
C GLU A 162 -23.57 15.51 12.47
N THR A 163 -23.58 16.79 12.82
CA THR A 163 -22.76 17.83 12.21
C THR A 163 -21.36 17.91 12.83
N ALA A 164 -21.07 17.05 13.82
CA ALA A 164 -19.79 17.00 14.49
C ALA A 164 -18.65 16.79 13.49
N ASN A 165 -17.74 17.76 13.43
CA ASN A 165 -16.49 17.65 12.71
C ASN A 165 -15.36 17.46 13.71
N THR A 166 -14.58 16.40 13.58
CA THR A 166 -13.49 16.06 14.49
C THR A 166 -12.15 16.18 13.78
N ILE A 167 -11.18 16.83 14.43
CA ILE A 167 -9.78 16.85 14.01
C ILE A 167 -8.89 16.32 15.12
N ARG A 168 -7.79 15.69 14.73
CA ARG A 168 -6.70 15.32 15.65
C ARG A 168 -5.77 16.51 15.80
N LEU A 169 -5.48 16.92 17.04
CA LEU A 169 -4.54 18.00 17.34
C LEU A 169 -3.15 17.44 17.70
N SER A 170 -3.14 16.35 18.46
CA SER A 170 -1.93 15.56 18.76
C SER A 170 -2.33 14.12 19.06
N GLU A 171 -1.35 13.26 19.34
CA GLU A 171 -1.60 11.88 19.73
C GLU A 171 -2.52 11.84 20.97
N GLY A 172 -3.63 11.10 20.83
CA GLY A 172 -4.64 10.95 21.87
C GLY A 172 -5.49 12.19 22.20
N TYR A 173 -5.30 13.31 21.48
CA TYR A 173 -5.96 14.58 21.78
C TYR A 173 -6.67 15.18 20.56
N PHE A 174 -7.98 15.32 20.67
CA PHE A 174 -8.87 15.64 19.56
C PHE A 174 -9.70 16.88 19.86
N ARG A 175 -10.16 17.53 18.78
CA ARG A 175 -11.10 18.65 18.84
C ARG A 175 -12.30 18.35 17.95
N ALA A 176 -13.47 18.28 18.55
CA ALA A 176 -14.73 18.07 17.86
C ALA A 176 -15.60 19.32 17.95
N CYS A 177 -16.03 19.86 16.80
CA CYS A 177 -16.91 21.02 16.73
C CYS A 177 -18.26 20.63 16.16
N ILE A 178 -19.33 20.98 16.85
CA ILE A 178 -20.72 20.74 16.45
C ILE A 178 -21.30 22.08 15.99
N ALA A 179 -21.95 22.10 14.82
CA ALA A 179 -22.59 23.31 14.33
C ALA A 179 -23.86 23.60 15.14
N ARG A 180 -24.12 24.88 15.39
CA ARG A 180 -25.42 25.36 15.88
C ARG A 180 -26.42 25.46 14.72
N ASP A 181 -27.69 25.72 15.05
CA ASP A 181 -28.77 25.84 14.05
C ASP A 181 -28.47 26.90 12.98
N ASP A 182 -27.76 27.97 13.34
CA ASP A 182 -27.37 29.05 12.43
C ASP A 182 -26.21 28.71 11.47
N ARG A 183 -25.55 27.56 11.65
CA ARG A 183 -24.37 27.08 10.89
C ARG A 183 -23.17 28.04 10.84
N ARG A 184 -23.20 29.13 11.60
CA ARG A 184 -22.14 30.15 11.69
C ARG A 184 -21.40 30.07 13.02
N ARG A 185 -22.06 29.55 14.06
CA ARG A 185 -21.48 29.32 15.38
C ARG A 185 -21.32 27.82 15.63
N TYR A 186 -20.28 27.50 16.39
CA TYR A 186 -19.92 26.14 16.73
C TYR A 186 -19.74 26.03 18.23
N VAL A 187 -20.07 24.86 18.78
CA VAL A 187 -19.63 24.45 20.12
C VAL A 187 -18.54 23.42 19.91
N CYS A 188 -17.35 23.73 20.41
CA CYS A 188 -16.19 22.88 20.26
C CYS A 188 -15.86 22.20 21.58
N LEU A 189 -15.41 20.96 21.49
CA LEU A 189 -15.09 20.09 22.62
C LEU A 189 -13.70 19.51 22.37
N PHE A 190 -12.86 19.55 23.40
CA PHE A 190 -11.64 18.76 23.44
C PHE A 190 -11.95 17.39 24.02
N VAL A 191 -11.43 16.35 23.35
CA VAL A 191 -11.54 14.97 23.79
C VAL A 191 -10.13 14.44 23.97
N ASP A 192 -9.81 14.09 25.20
CA ASP A 192 -8.51 13.55 25.61
C ASP A 192 -8.66 12.05 25.95
N THR A 193 -8.21 11.21 25.03
CA THR A 193 -8.16 9.73 25.14
C THR A 193 -6.94 9.23 25.91
N THR A 194 -6.02 10.12 26.30
CA THR A 194 -4.88 9.74 27.17
C THR A 194 -5.24 9.75 28.66
N SER A 195 -6.37 10.37 29.01
CA SER A 195 -6.92 10.37 30.36
C SER A 195 -7.80 9.14 30.59
N ASP A 196 -7.75 8.54 31.78
CA ASP A 196 -8.66 7.45 32.20
C ASP A 196 -9.52 7.89 33.41
N PRO A 197 -10.84 8.09 33.25
CA PRO A 197 -11.61 7.94 32.01
C PRO A 197 -11.35 9.07 31.00
N THR A 198 -11.66 8.83 29.73
CA THR A 198 -11.56 9.80 28.63
C THR A 198 -12.17 11.14 29.03
N ALA A 199 -11.39 12.21 28.96
CA ALA A 199 -11.84 13.52 29.41
C ALA A 199 -12.44 14.31 28.25
N VAL A 200 -13.70 14.74 28.38
CA VAL A 200 -14.37 15.63 27.43
C VAL A 200 -14.60 16.99 28.10
N ARG A 201 -14.11 18.06 27.47
CA ARG A 201 -14.20 19.42 28.00
C ARG A 201 -14.52 20.43 26.91
N GLU A 202 -15.33 21.43 27.25
CA GLU A 202 -15.66 22.51 26.31
C GLU A 202 -14.42 23.34 25.97
N ASP A 203 -14.26 23.60 24.67
CA ASP A 203 -13.31 24.55 24.14
C ASP A 203 -13.97 25.94 24.14
N ARG A 204 -13.28 26.92 24.73
CA ARG A 204 -13.74 28.31 24.77
C ARG A 204 -13.64 29.00 23.40
N ASP A 205 -12.90 28.41 22.47
CA ASP A 205 -12.81 28.88 21.10
C ASP A 205 -13.94 28.32 20.23
N ALA A 206 -14.84 29.20 19.79
CA ALA A 206 -15.98 28.86 18.94
C ALA A 206 -15.63 28.81 17.43
N ARG A 207 -14.36 28.98 17.05
CA ARG A 207 -13.94 28.90 15.64
C ARG A 207 -14.02 27.47 15.14
N PRO A 208 -14.48 27.25 13.89
CA PRO A 208 -14.58 25.92 13.31
C PRO A 208 -13.19 25.29 13.15
N ASN A 209 -13.16 23.96 13.06
CA ASN A 209 -11.92 23.21 12.84
C ASN A 209 -11.18 23.58 11.54
N SER A 210 -11.87 24.13 10.54
CA SER A 210 -11.23 24.66 9.32
C SER A 210 -10.27 25.82 9.59
N ALA A 211 -10.35 26.48 10.75
CA ALA A 211 -9.37 27.48 11.16
C ALA A 211 -8.05 26.86 11.67
N PHE A 212 -8.04 25.57 11.97
CA PHE A 212 -6.93 24.83 12.58
C PHE A 212 -6.35 23.73 11.68
N ALA A 213 -7.12 23.26 10.70
CA ALA A 213 -6.63 22.38 9.65
C ALA A 213 -5.59 23.12 8.80
N ARG A 214 -4.30 22.79 8.99
CA ARG A 214 -3.18 23.22 8.13
C ARG A 214 -2.62 22.03 7.39
#